data_AF-R1F9B8-F1
#
_entry.id   AF-R1F9B8-F1
#
_cell.length_a   1.000
_cell.length_b   1.000
_cell.length_c   1.000
_cell.angle_alpha   90.00
_cell.angle_beta   90.00
_cell.angle_gamma   90.00
#
_symmetry.space_group_name_H-M   'P 1'
#
loop_
_entity.id
_entity.type
_entity.pdbx_description
1 polymer ?
#
loop_
_entity_poly.entity_id
_entity_poly.type
_entity_poly.pdbx_seq_one_letter_code
_entity_poly.pdbx_strand_id
1 'polypeptide(L)' 'MPRQQQYRVTFYDQQGNCHQVELSTRYQIRRDPQCDLCVFDTNQCVGSEEMLESMIRQKTGFEQEISIINARLI' A
#
# COMPACT_ATOMS: atom_id res chain seq x y z
N MET A 1 -9.14 14.66 14.73
CA MET A 1 -8.90 13.25 14.39
C MET A 1 -8.42 13.19 12.95
N PRO A 2 -7.28 12.56 12.63
CA PRO A 2 -6.87 12.42 11.23
C PRO A 2 -7.90 11.55 10.50
N ARG A 3 -8.41 12.02 9.36
CA ARG A 3 -9.38 11.28 8.55
C ARG A 3 -8.69 9.99 8.06
N GLN A 4 -9.23 8.85 8.43
CA GLN A 4 -8.80 7.58 7.87
C GLN A 4 -9.23 7.54 6.40
N GLN A 5 -8.29 7.20 5.53
CA GLN A 5 -8.50 7.03 4.12
C GLN A 5 -8.55 5.53 3.83
N GLN A 6 -9.49 5.14 2.97
CA GLN A 6 -9.59 3.76 2.49
C GLN A 6 -8.98 3.67 1.10
N TYR A 7 -8.11 2.71 0.92
CA TYR A 7 -7.46 2.44 -0.34
C TYR A 7 -7.76 1.02 -0.79
N ARG A 8 -8.10 0.84 -2.06
CA ARG A 8 -8.08 -0.47 -2.70
C ARG A 8 -6.69 -0.68 -3.29
N VAL A 9 -5.94 -1.59 -2.70
CA VAL A 9 -4.59 -1.96 -3.15
C VAL A 9 -4.66 -3.25 -3.93
N THR A 10 -4.04 -3.27 -5.12
CA THR A 10 -3.91 -4.44 -5.99
C THR A 10 -2.45 -4.85 -6.01
N PHE A 11 -2.20 -6.12 -5.69
CA PHE A 11 -0.85 -6.69 -5.62
C PHE A 11 -0.84 -8.10 -6.18
N TYR A 12 0.33 -8.59 -6.55
CA TYR A 12 0.57 -9.97 -6.95
C TYR A 12 1.34 -10.71 -5.87
N ASP A 13 1.00 -11.97 -5.64
CA ASP A 13 1.84 -12.87 -4.86
C ASP A 13 2.98 -13.45 -5.72
N GLN A 14 3.93 -14.13 -5.08
CA GLN A 14 5.04 -14.80 -5.79
C GLN A 14 4.59 -15.92 -6.75
N GLN A 15 3.36 -16.41 -6.62
CA GLN A 15 2.77 -17.40 -7.53
C GLN A 15 2.13 -16.75 -8.77
N GLY A 16 2.14 -15.41 -8.85
CA GLY A 16 1.55 -14.65 -9.94
C GLY A 16 0.03 -14.46 -9.83
N ASN A 17 -0.57 -14.76 -8.68
CA ASN A 17 -2.00 -14.50 -8.49
C ASN A 17 -2.23 -13.03 -8.16
N CYS A 18 -3.22 -12.44 -8.83
CA CYS A 18 -3.66 -11.08 -8.55
C CYS A 18 -4.59 -11.07 -7.34
N HIS A 19 -4.26 -10.25 -6.34
CA HIS A 19 -5.04 -10.03 -5.14
C HIS A 19 -5.43 -8.57 -4.99
N GLN A 20 -6.55 -8.33 -4.30
CA GLN A 20 -6.98 -7.00 -3.92
C GLN A 20 -7.32 -6.95 -2.45
N VAL A 21 -6.86 -5.91 -1.76
CA VAL A 21 -7.15 -5.66 -0.35
C VAL A 21 -7.60 -4.22 -0.15
N GLU A 22 -8.54 -4.03 0.77
CA GLU A 22 -8.89 -2.71 1.25
C GLU A 22 -7.99 -2.35 2.43
N LEU A 23 -7.18 -1.32 2.32
CA LEU A 23 -6.28 -0.83 3.35
C LEU A 23 -6.81 0.49 3.91
N SER A 24 -7.08 0.52 5.21
CA SER A 24 -7.51 1.72 5.92
C SER A 24 -6.31 2.33 6.63
N THR A 25 -5.92 3.55 6.28
CA THR A 25 -4.74 4.20 6.85
C THR A 25 -4.97 5.70 7.02
N ARG A 26 -4.30 6.30 8.00
CA ARG A 26 -4.25 7.77 8.14
C ARG A 26 -3.31 8.42 7.11
N TYR A 27 -2.43 7.62 6.52
CA TYR A 27 -1.44 8.06 5.56
C TYR A 27 -2.02 8.11 4.15
N GLN A 28 -1.37 8.89 3.29
CA GLN A 28 -1.69 8.99 1.88
C GLN A 28 -0.79 8.07 1.10
N ILE A 29 -1.36 7.29 0.18
CA ILE A 29 -0.59 6.42 -0.71
C ILE A 29 -0.54 7.11 -2.06
N ARG A 30 0.67 7.48 -2.50
CA ARG A 30 0.88 8.16 -3.79
C ARG A 30 2.21 7.74 -4.39
N ARG A 31 2.34 7.93 -5.70
CA ARG A 31 3.63 7.73 -6.37
C ARG A 31 4.55 8.91 -6.14
N ASP A 32 5.82 8.63 -5.84
CA ASP A 32 6.86 9.64 -5.80
C ASP A 32 7.27 10.04 -7.25
N PRO A 33 8.14 11.05 -7.43
CA PRO A 33 8.67 11.43 -8.75
C PRO A 33 9.35 10.29 -9.54
N GLN A 34 9.89 9.26 -8.87
CA GLN A 34 10.49 8.07 -9.50
C GLN A 34 9.44 7.02 -9.91
N CYS A 35 8.15 7.32 -9.70
CA CYS A 35 7.00 6.43 -9.92
C CYS A 35 6.87 5.26 -8.94
N ASP A 36 7.61 5.26 -7.83
CA ASP A 36 7.50 4.25 -6.77
C ASP A 36 6.33 4.55 -5.83
N LEU A 37 5.65 3.52 -5.37
CA LEU A 37 4.45 3.66 -4.54
C LEU A 37 4.84 3.89 -3.07
N CYS A 38 4.68 5.11 -2.58
CA CYS A 38 5.13 5.51 -1.25
C CYS A 38 3.99 5.95 -0.33
N VAL A 39 4.27 5.92 0.97
CA VAL A 39 3.38 6.30 2.06
C VAL A 39 3.77 7.68 2.57
N PHE A 40 2.82 8.61 2.55
CA PHE A 40 3.02 10.01 2.92
C PHE A 40 2.14 10.41 4.11
N ASP A 41 2.74 11.07 5.09
CA ASP A 41 2.00 11.82 6.11
C ASP A 41 1.91 13.28 5.68
N THR A 42 0.72 13.71 5.27
CA THR A 42 0.48 15.03 4.67
C THR A 42 1.36 15.32 3.45
N ASN A 43 2.57 15.87 3.64
CA ASN A 43 3.55 16.16 2.58
C ASN A 43 4.91 15.49 2.82
N GLN A 44 5.06 14.74 3.90
CA GLN A 44 6.29 14.06 4.26
C GLN A 44 6.22 12.59 3.85
N CYS A 45 7.20 12.10 3.11
CA CYS A 45 7.34 10.66 2.88
C CYS A 45 7.71 10.00 4.23
N VAL A 46 6.85 9.09 4.69
CA VAL A 46 7.03 8.37 5.97
C VAL A 46 7.28 6.88 5.77
N GLY A 47 7.12 6.37 4.55
CA GLY A 47 7.40 4.98 4.20
C GLY A 47 7.54 4.77 2.70
N SER A 48 8.42 3.85 2.33
CA SER A 48 8.58 3.34 0.97
C SER A 48 7.52 2.28 0.65
N GLU A 49 7.62 1.70 -0.54
CA GLU A 49 6.81 0.55 -0.96
C GLU A 49 6.91 -0.63 0.03
N GLU A 50 8.09 -0.88 0.62
CA GLU A 50 8.31 -1.96 1.61
C GLU A 50 7.43 -1.79 2.87
N MET A 51 7.21 -0.54 3.29
CA MET A 51 6.31 -0.27 4.41
C MET A 51 4.87 -0.61 4.03
N LEU A 52 4.47 -0.28 2.80
CA LEU A 52 3.14 -0.60 2.31
C LEU A 52 2.94 -2.11 2.15
N GLU A 53 3.94 -2.82 1.64
CA GLU A 53 3.97 -4.28 1.62
C GLU A 53 3.74 -4.83 3.03
N SER A 54 4.52 -4.36 4.00
CA SER A 54 4.40 -4.82 5.40
C SER A 54 2.99 -4.58 5.95
N MET A 55 2.38 -3.43 5.64
CA MET A 55 1.00 -3.12 6.05
C MET A 55 -0.03 -4.07 5.43
N ILE A 56 0.15 -4.41 4.14
CA ILE A 56 -0.74 -5.35 3.45
C ILE A 56 -0.56 -6.75 4.02
N ARG A 57 0.68 -7.21 4.18
CA ARG A 57 1.00 -8.54 4.74
C ARG A 57 0.46 -8.71 6.15
N GLN A 58 0.57 -7.69 7.00
CA GLN A 58 -0.05 -7.71 8.33
C GLN A 58 -1.57 -7.82 8.28
N LYS A 59 -2.21 -7.26 7.24
CA LYS A 59 -3.67 -7.28 7.08
C LYS A 59 -4.19 -8.59 6.46
N THR A 60 -3.46 -9.15 5.50
CA THR A 60 -3.88 -10.33 4.73
C THR A 60 -3.32 -11.63 5.28
N GLY A 61 -2.26 -11.57 6.11
CA GLY A 61 -1.52 -12.75 6.57
C GLY A 61 -0.58 -13.34 5.52
N PHE A 62 -0.23 -12.59 4.47
CA PHE A 62 0.73 -13.09 3.47
C PHE A 62 2.15 -13.15 4.06
N GLU A 63 2.70 -14.36 4.16
CA GLU A 63 4.07 -14.57 4.64
C GLU A 63 5.13 -14.29 3.57
N GLN A 64 4.74 -14.34 2.29
CA GLN A 64 5.63 -14.12 1.14
C GLN A 64 5.68 -12.65 0.73
N GLU A 65 6.74 -12.27 -0.01
CA GLU A 65 6.85 -10.95 -0.65
C GLU A 65 5.72 -10.76 -1.67
N ILE A 66 5.25 -9.51 -1.82
CA ILE A 66 4.16 -9.17 -2.72
C ILE A 66 4.54 -7.97 -3.58
N SER A 67 4.18 -8.01 -4.86
CA SER A 67 4.44 -6.89 -5.77
C SER A 67 3.21 -6.00 -5.86
N ILE A 68 3.30 -4.79 -5.31
CA ILE A 68 2.20 -3.84 -5.31
C ILE A 68 2.17 -3.10 -6.64
N ILE A 69 1.06 -3.18 -7.37
CA ILE A 69 0.95 -2.57 -8.70
C ILE A 69 0.20 -1.24 -8.64
N ASN A 70 -0.81 -1.16 -7.78
CA ASN A 70 -1.71 -0.02 -7.74
C ASN A 70 -2.39 0.14 -6.38
N ALA A 71 -2.56 1.37 -5.94
CA ALA A 71 -3.41 1.74 -4.82
C ALA A 71 -4.33 2.90 -5.23
N ARG A 72 -5.64 2.73 -5.04
CA ARG A 72 -6.64 3.75 -5.37
C ARG A 72 -7.44 4.11 -4.12
N LEU A 73 -7.60 5.41 -3.87
CA LEU A 73 -8.48 5.91 -2.81
C LEU A 73 -9.95 5.57 -3.15
N ILE A 74 -10.72 5.15 -2.13
CA ILE A 74 -12.15 4.81 -2.20
C ILE A 74 -12.96 5.79 -1.35
#